data_AF-Q2UEP5-F1
#
_entry.id   AF-Q2UEP5-F1
#
_cell.length_a   1.000
_cell.length_b   1.000
_cell.length_c   1.000
_cell.angle_alpha   90.00
_cell.angle_beta   90.00
_cell.angle_gamma   90.00
#
_symmetry.space_group_name_H-M   'P 1'
#
loop_
_entity.id
_entity.type
_entity.pdbx_description
1 polymer ?
#
loop_
_entity_poly.entity_id
_entity_poly.type
_entity_poly.pdbx_seq_one_letter_code
_entity_poly.pdbx_strand_id
1 'polypeptide(L)'
;MLTIRCLGRSWSIQELREKSWEDLHALWWVCVKERNRIATSQLERQRLKAGYGEWELDNRDRTIRVTQKSIKHVLRERWYAWEDAQKLYNSGYRPQEEGAEEASSTA
;
A
#
# COMPACT_ATOMS: atom_id res chain seq x y z
N MET A 1 -4.28 11.94 -15.85
CA MET A 1 -4.39 12.30 -14.42
C MET A 1 -5.49 11.46 -13.80
N LEU A 2 -5.14 10.30 -13.23
CA LEU A 2 -6.11 9.51 -12.48
C LEU A 2 -6.34 10.21 -11.14
N THR A 3 -7.57 10.68 -10.93
CA THR A 3 -8.07 11.15 -9.64
C THR A 3 -8.11 9.99 -8.66
N ILE A 4 -6.96 9.65 -8.07
CA ILE A 4 -6.87 8.82 -6.87
C ILE A 4 -7.43 9.67 -5.73
N ARG A 5 -8.76 9.75 -5.68
CA ARG A 5 -9.48 10.24 -4.52
C ARG A 5 -9.78 8.99 -3.71
N CYS A 6 -9.27 8.92 -2.48
CA CYS A 6 -9.53 7.82 -1.54
C CYS A 6 -11.00 7.84 -1.11
N LEU A 7 -11.92 7.58 -2.03
CA LEU A 7 -13.36 7.66 -1.80
C LEU A 7 -13.86 6.32 -1.28
N GLY A 8 -14.20 6.31 0.01
CA GLY A 8 -15.13 5.35 0.64
C GLY A 8 -14.66 3.91 0.82
N ARG A 9 -13.73 3.42 -0.01
CA ARG A 9 -13.25 2.04 0.03
C ARG A 9 -11.74 2.01 0.32
N SER A 10 -11.35 1.10 1.22
CA SER A 10 -9.94 0.80 1.48
C SER A 10 -9.37 -0.07 0.36
N TRP A 11 -8.11 0.17 -0.01
CA TRP A 11 -7.40 -0.68 -0.97
C TRP A 11 -7.17 -2.08 -0.40
N SER A 12 -7.44 -3.11 -1.21
CA SER A 12 -7.09 -4.49 -0.87
C SER A 12 -5.59 -4.73 -1.02
N ILE A 13 -5.06 -5.66 -0.25
CA ILE A 13 -3.64 -6.08 -0.35
C ILE A 13 -3.35 -6.64 -1.75
N GLN A 14 -4.28 -7.38 -2.34
CA GLN A 14 -4.12 -7.98 -3.67
C GLN A 14 -3.92 -6.90 -4.75
N GLU A 15 -4.75 -5.85 -4.73
CA GLU A 15 -4.68 -4.73 -5.68
C GLU A 15 -3.35 -3.96 -5.54
N LEU A 16 -2.82 -3.86 -4.31
CA LEU A 16 -1.57 -3.16 -4.03
C LEU A 16 -0.32 -3.97 -4.43
N ARG A 17 -0.41 -5.31 -4.47
CA ARG A 17 0.71 -6.18 -4.87
C ARG A 17 1.10 -6.00 -6.33
N GLU A 18 0.13 -5.72 -7.21
CA GLU A 18 0.32 -5.51 -8.64
C GLU A 18 0.93 -4.13 -8.99
N LYS A 19 1.06 -3.22 -8.00
CA LYS A 19 1.55 -1.86 -8.23
C LYS A 19 3.06 -1.72 -8.04
N SER A 20 3.64 -0.80 -8.81
CA SER A 20 5.04 -0.41 -8.70
C SER A 20 5.34 0.27 -7.35
N TRP A 21 6.62 0.34 -6.96
CA TRP A 21 7.01 1.04 -5.73
C TRP A 21 6.69 2.54 -5.78
N GLU A 22 6.92 3.19 -6.93
CA GLU A 22 6.64 4.61 -7.13
C GLU A 22 5.15 4.94 -6.97
N ASP A 23 4.27 4.10 -7.53
CA ASP A 23 2.82 4.29 -7.39
C ASP A 23 2.35 4.13 -5.95
N LEU A 24 2.90 3.16 -5.22
CA LEU A 24 2.62 2.96 -3.79
C LEU A 24 3.10 4.16 -2.95
N HIS A 25 4.27 4.71 -3.29
CA HIS A 25 4.81 5.89 -2.61
C HIS A 25 3.97 7.14 -2.90
N ALA A 26 3.56 7.36 -4.15
CA ALA A 26 2.65 8.44 -4.52
C ALA A 26 1.29 8.31 -3.80
N LEU A 27 0.73 7.10 -3.76
CA LEU A 27 -0.51 6.80 -3.04
C LEU A 27 -0.39 7.11 -1.54
N TRP A 28 0.74 6.74 -0.92
CA TRP A 28 1.03 7.05 0.48
C TRP A 28 0.96 8.55 0.75
N TRP A 29 1.58 9.37 -0.11
CA TRP A 29 1.55 10.83 0.03
C TRP A 29 0.15 11.43 -0.14
N VAL A 30 -0.67 10.85 -1.03
CA VAL A 30 -2.08 11.24 -1.16
C VAL A 30 -2.85 10.93 0.13
N CYS A 31 -2.65 9.74 0.71
CA CYS A 31 -3.25 9.38 2.00
C CYS A 31 -2.84 10.35 3.13
N VAL A 32 -1.56 10.72 3.21
CA VAL A 32 -1.06 11.67 4.23
C VAL A 32 -1.69 13.05 4.07
N LYS A 33 -1.77 13.55 2.83
CA LYS A 33 -2.43 14.85 2.55
C LYS A 33 -3.90 14.85 2.95
N GLU A 34 -4.62 13.77 2.71
CA GLU A 34 -6.03 13.66 3.09
C GLU A 34 -6.22 13.62 4.62
N ARG A 35 -5.34 12.92 5.35
CA ARG A 35 -5.37 12.93 6.82
C ARG A 35 -5.10 14.32 7.40
N ASN A 36 -4.20 15.09 6.79
CA ASN A 36 -3.95 16.47 7.19
C ASN A 36 -5.20 17.34 6.97
N ARG A 37 -5.91 17.17 5.84
CA ARG A 37 -7.18 17.88 5.57
C ARG A 37 -8.25 17.52 6.60
N ILE A 38 -8.42 16.23 6.92
CA ILE A 38 -9.38 15.77 7.94
C ILE A 38 -9.06 16.39 9.31
N ALA A 39 -7.78 16.43 9.71
CA ALA A 39 -7.36 17.01 10.98
C ALA A 39 -7.69 18.51 11.06
N THR A 40 -7.45 19.28 9.98
CA THR A 40 -7.83 20.70 9.92
C THR A 40 -9.34 20.88 10.00
N SER A 41 -10.12 20.08 9.28
CA SER A 41 -11.59 20.12 9.33
C SER A 41 -12.14 19.78 10.71
N GLN A 42 -11.51 18.82 11.41
CA GLN A 42 -11.89 18.44 12.77
C GLN A 42 -11.61 19.57 13.77
N LEU A 43 -10.47 20.25 13.66
CA LEU A 43 -10.12 21.39 14.51
C LEU A 43 -11.09 22.56 14.34
N GLU A 44 -11.37 22.96 13.11
CA GLU A 44 -12.33 24.05 12.83
C GLU A 44 -13.73 23.70 13.36
N ARG A 45 -14.13 22.44 13.23
CA ARG A 45 -15.41 21.97 13.73
C ARG A 45 -15.50 21.97 15.26
N GLN A 46 -14.44 21.59 15.97
CA GLN A 46 -14.38 21.70 17.42
C GLN A 46 -14.56 23.15 17.88
N ARG A 47 -13.96 24.10 17.15
CA ARG A 47 -14.12 25.54 17.42
C ARG A 47 -15.55 26.01 17.19
N LEU A 48 -16.17 25.61 16.08
CA LEU A 48 -17.53 25.98 15.68
C LEU A 48 -18.63 25.25 16.48
N LYS A 49 -18.29 24.25 17.31
CA LYS A 49 -19.25 23.37 18.03
C LYS A 49 -20.35 22.79 17.13
N ALA A 50 -20.04 22.53 15.85
CA ALA A 50 -21.00 21.93 14.94
C ALA A 50 -21.22 20.45 15.32
N GLY A 51 -22.35 20.14 15.94
CA GLY A 51 -22.64 18.83 16.55
C GLY A 51 -22.76 17.63 15.60
N TYR A 52 -22.60 17.79 14.28
CA TYR A 52 -22.88 16.74 13.28
C TYR A 52 -21.74 16.45 12.31
N GLY A 53 -21.47 15.16 12.03
CA GLY A 53 -20.51 14.69 11.00
C GLY A 53 -19.19 14.10 11.51
N GLU A 54 -19.02 13.84 12.82
CA GLU A 54 -17.74 13.36 13.39
C GLU A 54 -17.49 11.91 12.98
N TRP A 55 -18.57 11.12 13.03
CA TRP A 55 -18.58 9.74 12.59
C TRP A 55 -18.15 9.57 11.12
N GLU A 56 -18.55 10.49 10.23
CA GLU A 56 -18.17 10.42 8.82
C GLU A 56 -16.67 10.70 8.61
N LEU A 57 -16.11 11.66 9.36
CA LEU A 57 -14.69 11.98 9.33
C LEU A 57 -13.84 10.84 9.93
N ASP A 58 -14.27 10.25 11.04
CA ASP A 58 -13.61 9.11 11.65
C ASP A 58 -13.63 7.89 10.72
N ASN A 59 -14.77 7.59 10.09
CA ASN A 59 -14.87 6.48 9.15
C ASN A 59 -13.96 6.69 7.92
N ARG A 60 -13.80 7.93 7.45
CA ARG A 60 -12.83 8.28 6.41
C ARG A 60 -11.39 8.08 6.89
N ASP A 61 -11.01 8.58 8.06
CA ASP A 61 -9.66 8.41 8.60
C ASP A 61 -9.34 6.93 8.84
N ARG A 62 -10.30 6.14 9.33
CA ARG A 62 -10.17 4.69 9.48
C ARG A 62 -9.85 4.00 8.15
N THR A 63 -10.58 4.33 7.09
CA THR A 63 -10.35 3.79 5.73
C THR A 63 -8.96 4.14 5.20
N ILE A 64 -8.49 5.36 5.44
CA ILE A 64 -7.14 5.79 5.04
C ILE A 64 -6.07 5.05 5.85
N ARG A 65 -6.27 4.88 7.17
CA ARG A 65 -5.34 4.11 8.03
C ARG A 65 -5.25 2.66 7.60
N VAL A 66 -6.36 2.03 7.20
CA VAL A 66 -6.35 0.66 6.68
C VAL A 66 -5.50 0.60 5.41
N THR A 67 -5.70 1.51 4.46
CA THR A 67 -4.89 1.60 3.24
C THR A 67 -3.39 1.76 3.54
N GLN A 68 -3.03 2.65 4.48
CA GLN A 68 -1.65 2.84 4.93
C GLN A 68 -1.05 1.56 5.54
N LYS A 69 -1.84 0.80 6.33
CA LYS A 69 -1.40 -0.49 6.87
C LYS A 69 -1.18 -1.52 5.75
N SER A 70 -2.08 -1.60 4.78
CA SER A 70 -1.94 -2.50 3.63
C SER A 70 -0.67 -2.20 2.81
N ILE A 71 -0.37 -0.92 2.54
CA ILE A 71 0.86 -0.53 1.83
C ILE A 71 2.12 -0.98 2.60
N LYS A 72 2.17 -0.74 3.92
CA LYS A 72 3.31 -1.20 4.75
C LYS A 72 3.45 -2.72 4.75
N HIS A 73 2.33 -3.42 4.73
CA HIS A 73 2.32 -4.88 4.70
C HIS A 73 2.94 -5.41 3.41
N VAL A 74 2.48 -4.92 2.25
CA VAL A 74 3.03 -5.31 0.93
C VAL A 74 4.53 -5.03 0.83
N LEU A 75 4.99 -3.86 1.30
CA LEU A 75 6.42 -3.52 1.29
C LEU A 75 7.26 -4.45 2.17
N ARG A 76 6.72 -4.83 3.34
CA ARG A 76 7.38 -5.77 4.25
C ARG A 76 7.48 -7.16 3.66
N GLU A 77 6.41 -7.65 3.03
CA GLU A 77 6.42 -8.95 2.36
C GLU A 77 7.44 -9.01 1.22
N ARG A 78 7.55 -7.95 0.42
CA ARG A 78 8.58 -7.83 -0.63
C ARG A 78 9.98 -7.88 -0.06
N TRP A 79 10.21 -7.19 1.07
CA TRP A 79 11.50 -7.22 1.75
C TRP A 79 11.85 -8.62 2.26
N TYR A 80 10.93 -9.31 2.91
CA TYR A 80 11.17 -10.67 3.39
C TYR A 80 11.43 -11.65 2.25
N ALA A 81 10.68 -11.57 1.15
CA ALA A 81 10.94 -12.40 -0.02
C ALA A 81 12.35 -12.21 -0.60
N TRP A 82 12.83 -10.97 -0.64
CA TRP A 82 14.20 -10.65 -1.08
C TRP A 82 15.25 -11.15 -0.07
N GLU A 83 15.03 -10.92 1.22
CA GLU A 83 15.93 -11.34 2.28
C GLU A 83 16.08 -12.87 2.33
N ASP A 84 14.98 -13.60 2.17
CA ASP A 84 14.96 -15.05 2.14
C ASP A 84 15.68 -15.59 0.90
N ALA A 85 15.45 -15.00 -0.28
CA ALA A 85 16.18 -15.36 -1.50
C ALA A 85 17.70 -15.13 -1.35
N GLN A 86 18.10 -14.03 -0.71
CA GLN A 86 19.51 -13.74 -0.48
C GLN A 86 20.15 -14.68 0.56
N LYS A 87 19.42 -15.05 1.62
CA LYS A 87 19.87 -16.07 2.58
C LYS A 87 20.05 -17.43 1.92
N LEU A 88 19.10 -17.84 1.07
CA LEU A 88 19.19 -19.06 0.27
C LEU A 88 20.45 -19.05 -0.61
N TYR A 89 20.67 -17.98 -1.36
CA TYR A 89 21.86 -17.81 -2.20
C TYR A 89 23.16 -17.93 -1.38
N ASN A 90 23.24 -17.24 -0.24
CA ASN A 90 24.42 -17.28 0.64
C ASN A 90 24.64 -18.65 1.30
N SER A 91 23.57 -19.41 1.57
CA SER A 91 23.65 -20.77 2.09
C SER A 91 24.16 -21.80 1.07
N GLY A 92 24.43 -21.38 -0.17
CA GLY A 92 24.93 -22.23 -1.25
C GLY A 92 23.85 -22.83 -2.13
N TYR A 93 22.58 -22.43 -1.96
CA TYR A 93 21.51 -22.78 -2.88
C TYR A 93 21.70 -22.01 -4.19
N ARG A 94 22.17 -22.70 -5.23
CA ARG A 94 22.21 -22.20 -6.59
C ARG A 94 21.03 -22.84 -7.33
N PRO A 95 20.06 -22.05 -7.83
CA PRO A 95 18.95 -22.61 -8.60
C PRO A 95 19.53 -23.44 -9.77
N GLN A 96 19.11 -24.69 -9.91
CA GLN A 96 19.31 -25.43 -11.16
C GLN A 96 18.39 -24.80 -12.21
N GLU A 97 18.94 -24.39 -13.35
CA GLU A 97 18.18 -23.87 -14.48
C GLU A 97 17.35 -24.98 -15.15
N GLU A 98 16.42 -25.62 -14.44
CA GLU A 98 15.59 -26.69 -15.01
C GLU A 98 14.59 -26.17 -16.07
N GLY A 99 14.48 -24.85 -16.26
CA GLY A 99 13.58 -24.22 -17.25
C GLY A 99 14.27 -23.63 -18.50
N ALA A 100 15.60 -23.66 -18.60
CA ALA A 100 16.30 -23.19 -19.80
C ALA A 100 16.37 -24.26 -20.91
N GLU A 101 16.29 -25.54 -20.54
CA GLU A 101 16.39 -26.66 -21.49
C GLU A 101 15.09 -26.92 -22.28
N GLU A 102 13.91 -26.57 -21.73
CA GLU A 102 12.63 -26.81 -22.43
C GLU A 102 12.39 -25.85 -23.60
N ALA A 103 12.93 -24.62 -23.55
CA ALA A 103 12.81 -23.64 -24.64
C ALA A 103 13.74 -23.94 -25.82
N SER A 104 14.82 -24.71 -25.62
CA SER A 104 15.74 -25.12 -26.69
C SER A 104 15.29 -26.39 -27.42
N SER A 105 14.37 -27.17 -26.84
CA SER A 105 13.89 -28.45 -27.39
C SER A 105 12.67 -28.30 -28.32
N THR A 106 12.01 -27.14 -28.30
CA THR A 106 10.81 -26.84 -29.13
C THR A 106 11.07 -25.93 -30.33
N ALA A 107 12.35 -25.69 -30.69
CA ALA A 107 12.76 -24.93 -31.88
C ALA A 107 13.29 -25.84 -33.00
#